data_AF-A0A2M8ISY7-F1
#
_entry.id   AF-A0A2M8ISY7-F1
#
_cell.length_a   1.000
_cell.length_b   1.000
_cell.length_c   1.000
_cell.angle_alpha   90.00
_cell.angle_beta   90.00
_cell.angle_gamma   90.00
#
_symmetry.space_group_name_H-M   'P 1'
#
loop_
_entity.id
_entity.type
_entity.pdbx_description
1 polymer ?
#
loop_
_entity_poly.entity_id
_entity_poly.type
_entity_poly.pdbx_seq_one_letter_code
_entity_poly.pdbx_strand_id
1 'polypeptide(L)'
;RAALGHGAADAAPLNNLGILARASGDLAAAEGFFRQAVALNPGSAHLHHNLARAIRYHAEEPHLAQMQTQLAGFAPGDSAAAPLHFALFKALDELDQRDAAFAHLSEGNRLSKAAQPVDIRREAVRFAFSKQLCAGPLPEIAAEGPPGPVFITGLPRSGTTLVERILAQTPEGHACGELPVATTACARLLRRVQAR
;
A
#
# COMPACT_ATOMS: atom_id res chain seq x y z
N ARG A 1 -20.52 11.09 -28.01
CA ARG A 1 -21.71 10.29 -27.60
C ARG A 1 -21.30 8.83 -27.67
N ALA A 2 -21.07 8.03 -26.64
CA ALA A 2 -21.24 8.06 -25.18
C ALA A 2 -20.03 7.30 -24.59
N ALA A 3 -19.43 7.65 -23.45
CA ALA A 3 -19.77 7.01 -22.17
C ALA A 3 -19.01 7.62 -20.98
N LEU A 4 -18.81 8.94 -20.95
CA LEU A 4 -18.52 9.63 -19.68
C LEU A 4 -19.86 9.93 -19.01
N GLY A 5 -20.48 8.87 -18.48
CA GLY A 5 -21.71 8.96 -17.70
C GLY A 5 -21.41 9.52 -16.33
N HIS A 6 -21.64 10.83 -16.14
CA HIS A 6 -21.96 11.37 -14.82
C HIS A 6 -23.22 10.64 -14.32
N GLY A 7 -23.05 9.69 -13.41
CA GLY A 7 -24.15 8.88 -12.89
C GLY A 7 -23.79 7.69 -11.98
N ALA A 8 -22.52 7.43 -11.67
CA ALA A 8 -22.20 6.61 -10.50
C ALA A 8 -22.37 7.51 -9.26
N ALA A 9 -23.38 7.26 -8.42
CA ALA A 9 -23.40 7.89 -7.10
C ALA A 9 -22.05 7.58 -6.43
N ASP A 10 -21.40 8.59 -5.88
CA ASP A 10 -19.96 8.56 -5.61
C ASP A 10 -19.60 7.45 -4.60
N ALA A 11 -18.95 6.39 -5.09
CA ALA A 11 -18.50 5.28 -4.24
C ALA A 11 -17.25 5.64 -3.41
N ALA A 12 -16.54 6.72 -3.77
CA ALA A 12 -15.28 7.08 -3.12
C ALA A 12 -15.45 7.53 -1.65
N PRO A 13 -16.44 8.36 -1.28
CA PRO A 13 -16.73 8.67 0.12
C PRO A 13 -17.02 7.43 0.96
N LEU A 14 -17.84 6.50 0.45
CA LEU A 14 -18.16 5.24 1.14
C LEU A 14 -16.93 4.37 1.30
N ASN A 15 -16.11 4.25 0.26
CA ASN A 15 -14.85 3.54 0.35
C ASN A 15 -13.92 4.15 1.41
N ASN A 16 -13.83 5.47 1.48
CA ASN A 16 -12.99 6.16 2.47
C ASN A 16 -13.53 5.95 3.90
N LEU A 17 -14.85 6.04 4.11
CA LEU A 17 -15.47 5.71 5.39
C LEU A 17 -15.22 4.26 5.80
N GLY A 18 -15.30 3.31 4.86
CA GLY A 18 -14.96 1.92 5.12
C GLY A 18 -13.49 1.72 5.50
N ILE A 19 -12.57 2.44 4.85
CA ILE A 19 -11.14 2.42 5.19
C ILE A 19 -10.92 2.94 6.61
N LEU A 20 -11.57 4.06 6.98
CA LEU A 20 -11.47 4.66 8.31
C LEU A 20 -12.05 3.73 9.38
N ALA A 21 -13.25 3.17 9.16
CA ALA A 21 -13.88 2.22 10.07
C ALA A 21 -12.99 0.98 10.30
N ARG A 22 -12.43 0.41 9.23
CA ARG A 22 -11.50 -0.73 9.32
C ARG A 22 -10.23 -0.36 10.08
N ALA A 23 -9.68 0.83 9.86
CA ALA A 23 -8.49 1.30 10.57
C ALA A 23 -8.75 1.49 12.07
N SER A 24 -9.98 1.87 12.45
CA SER A 24 -10.43 1.98 13.84
C SER A 24 -10.83 0.63 14.46
N GLY A 25 -10.79 -0.47 13.71
CA GLY A 25 -11.15 -1.82 14.19
C GLY A 25 -12.65 -2.15 14.09
N ASP A 26 -13.48 -1.23 13.63
CA ASP A 26 -14.92 -1.46 13.41
C ASP A 26 -15.16 -2.13 12.05
N LEU A 27 -15.01 -3.47 12.05
CA LEU A 27 -15.17 -4.27 10.84
C LEU A 27 -16.62 -4.31 10.34
N ALA A 28 -17.60 -4.22 11.25
CA ALA A 28 -19.02 -4.25 10.88
C ALA A 28 -19.42 -2.98 10.11
N ALA A 29 -19.02 -1.80 10.60
CA ALA A 29 -19.24 -0.55 9.87
C ALA A 29 -18.46 -0.54 8.55
N ALA A 30 -17.21 -1.05 8.55
CA ALA A 30 -16.41 -1.14 7.34
C ALA A 30 -17.08 -2.00 6.26
N GLU A 31 -17.58 -3.19 6.61
CA GLU A 31 -18.33 -4.05 5.72
C GLU A 31 -19.54 -3.32 5.13
N GLY A 32 -20.35 -2.67 5.98
CA GLY A 32 -21.53 -1.93 5.54
C GLY A 32 -21.21 -0.86 4.49
N PHE A 33 -20.17 -0.05 4.73
CA PHE A 33 -19.74 0.97 3.77
C PHE A 33 -19.15 0.37 2.48
N PHE A 34 -18.33 -0.68 2.58
CA PHE A 34 -17.75 -1.30 1.41
C PHE A 34 -18.78 -2.03 0.54
N ARG A 35 -19.78 -2.69 1.13
CA ARG A 35 -20.89 -3.29 0.35
C ARG A 35 -21.68 -2.23 -0.41
N GLN A 36 -21.96 -1.08 0.20
CA GLN A 36 -22.59 0.04 -0.50
C GLN A 36 -21.70 0.58 -1.62
N ALA A 37 -20.40 0.75 -1.39
CA ALA A 37 -19.47 1.19 -2.42
C ALA A 37 -19.42 0.22 -3.62
N VAL A 38 -19.36 -1.09 -3.35
CA VAL A 38 -19.40 -2.14 -4.39
C VAL A 38 -20.73 -2.12 -5.14
N ALA A 39 -21.86 -1.91 -4.46
CA ALA A 39 -23.16 -1.80 -5.13
C ALA A 39 -23.24 -0.60 -6.09
N LEU A 40 -22.58 0.52 -5.77
CA LEU A 40 -22.52 1.72 -6.61
C LEU A 40 -21.56 1.58 -7.79
N ASN A 41 -20.47 0.84 -7.63
CA ASN A 41 -19.53 0.55 -8.71
C ASN A 41 -19.04 -0.92 -8.65
N PRO A 42 -19.85 -1.86 -9.15
CA PRO A 42 -19.51 -3.28 -9.14
C PRO A 42 -18.28 -3.63 -9.99
N GLY A 43 -17.92 -2.79 -10.96
CA GLY A 43 -16.75 -3.01 -11.82
C GLY A 43 -15.41 -2.67 -11.16
N SER A 44 -15.41 -2.08 -9.96
CA SER A 44 -14.17 -1.63 -9.33
C SER A 44 -13.47 -2.75 -8.56
N ALA A 45 -12.41 -3.30 -9.15
CA ALA A 45 -11.54 -4.29 -8.50
C ALA A 45 -11.02 -3.84 -7.12
N HIS A 46 -10.74 -2.54 -6.95
CA HIS A 46 -10.30 -1.98 -5.68
C HIS A 46 -11.37 -2.02 -4.59
N LEU A 47 -12.63 -1.78 -4.93
CA LEU A 47 -13.73 -1.83 -3.95
C LEU A 47 -13.97 -3.27 -3.49
N HIS A 48 -13.91 -4.24 -4.41
CA HIS A 48 -13.95 -5.66 -4.07
C HIS A 48 -12.80 -6.06 -3.15
N HIS A 49 -11.58 -5.61 -3.44
CA HIS A 49 -10.41 -5.87 -2.59
C HIS A 49 -10.57 -5.31 -1.17
N ASN A 50 -11.09 -4.09 -1.04
CA ASN A 50 -11.33 -3.48 0.25
C ASN A 50 -12.43 -4.19 1.05
N LEU A 51 -13.55 -4.56 0.39
CA LEU A 51 -14.61 -5.36 1.01
C LEU A 51 -14.08 -6.71 1.51
N ALA A 52 -13.31 -7.42 0.68
CA ALA A 52 -12.73 -8.71 1.05
C ALA A 52 -11.93 -8.61 2.35
N ARG A 53 -11.13 -7.54 2.52
CA ARG A 53 -10.32 -7.29 3.73
C ARG A 53 -11.13 -6.93 4.98
N ALA A 54 -12.42 -6.64 4.85
CA ALA A 54 -13.29 -6.28 5.97
C ALA A 54 -14.19 -7.43 6.43
N ILE A 55 -14.42 -8.46 5.61
CA ILE A 55 -15.34 -9.56 5.90
C ILE A 55 -14.62 -10.89 6.11
N ARG A 56 -15.33 -11.88 6.65
CA ARG A 56 -14.90 -13.28 6.71
C ARG A 56 -15.71 -14.09 5.70
N TYR A 57 -15.04 -14.92 4.91
CA TYR A 57 -15.71 -15.75 3.92
C TYR A 57 -16.19 -17.06 4.52
N HIS A 58 -17.35 -17.48 4.05
CA HIS A 58 -17.95 -18.80 4.22
C HIS A 58 -18.51 -19.25 2.86
N ALA A 59 -18.90 -20.52 2.73
CA ALA A 59 -19.30 -21.11 1.44
C ALA A 59 -20.40 -20.31 0.72
N GLU A 60 -21.36 -19.76 1.47
CA GLU A 60 -22.51 -19.03 0.93
C GLU A 60 -22.30 -17.51 0.76
N GLU A 61 -21.08 -16.97 0.90
CA GLU A 61 -20.86 -15.53 0.81
C GLU A 61 -21.03 -15.05 -0.65
N PRO A 62 -22.06 -14.24 -0.98
CA PRO A 62 -22.37 -13.86 -2.36
C PRO A 62 -21.26 -13.04 -3.02
N HIS A 63 -20.44 -12.33 -2.23
CA HIS A 63 -19.34 -11.54 -2.75
C HIS A 63 -18.30 -12.37 -3.51
N LEU A 64 -18.13 -13.66 -3.18
CA LEU A 64 -17.22 -14.56 -3.92
C LEU A 64 -17.64 -14.71 -5.39
N ALA A 65 -18.92 -15.04 -5.63
CA ALA A 65 -19.45 -15.20 -6.97
C ALA A 65 -19.42 -13.88 -7.76
N GLN A 66 -19.67 -12.75 -7.08
CA GLN A 66 -19.55 -11.42 -7.67
C GLN A 66 -18.11 -11.17 -8.14
N MET A 67 -17.11 -11.44 -7.31
CA MET A 67 -15.69 -11.26 -7.69
C MET A 67 -15.29 -12.15 -8.87
N GLN A 68 -15.73 -13.41 -8.90
CA GLN A 68 -15.46 -14.31 -10.04
C GLN A 68 -16.09 -13.78 -11.34
N THR A 69 -17.33 -13.28 -11.26
CA THR A 69 -18.02 -12.69 -12.40
C THR A 69 -17.30 -11.43 -12.90
N GLN A 70 -16.90 -10.54 -11.99
CA GLN A 70 -16.16 -9.33 -12.35
C GLN A 70 -14.81 -9.67 -12.98
N LEU A 71 -14.12 -10.70 -12.47
CA LEU A 71 -12.82 -11.09 -12.99
C LEU A 71 -12.90 -11.57 -14.45
N ALA A 72 -13.97 -12.30 -14.79
CA ALA A 72 -14.20 -12.75 -16.16
C ALA A 72 -14.40 -11.61 -17.18
N GLY A 73 -14.70 -10.39 -16.70
CA GLY A 73 -14.82 -9.19 -17.54
C GLY A 73 -13.48 -8.53 -17.91
N PHE A 74 -12.38 -8.89 -17.25
CA PHE A 74 -11.06 -8.33 -17.55
C PHE A 74 -10.39 -9.08 -18.71
N ALA A 75 -9.64 -8.35 -19.53
CA ALA A 75 -8.80 -8.95 -20.54
C ALA A 75 -7.65 -9.74 -19.89
N PRO A 76 -7.21 -10.87 -20.48
CA PRO A 76 -6.03 -11.58 -19.99
C PRO A 76 -4.81 -10.66 -19.90
N GLY A 77 -4.16 -10.61 -18.74
CA GLY A 77 -3.00 -9.74 -18.52
C GLY A 77 -3.32 -8.29 -18.14
N ASP A 78 -4.60 -7.92 -18.02
CA ASP A 78 -4.96 -6.58 -17.54
C ASP A 78 -4.53 -6.39 -16.09
N SER A 79 -3.62 -5.44 -15.88
CA SER A 79 -3.10 -5.10 -14.55
C SER A 79 -4.16 -4.55 -13.60
N ALA A 80 -5.25 -3.98 -14.13
CA ALA A 80 -6.38 -3.51 -13.33
C ALA A 80 -7.13 -4.65 -12.60
N ALA A 81 -6.94 -5.91 -13.03
CA ALA A 81 -7.53 -7.09 -12.37
C ALA A 81 -6.77 -7.50 -11.10
N ALA A 82 -5.54 -7.03 -10.88
CA ALA A 82 -4.70 -7.46 -9.76
C ALA A 82 -5.36 -7.35 -8.36
N PRO A 83 -6.07 -6.25 -8.02
CA PRO A 83 -6.77 -6.15 -6.74
C PRO A 83 -7.82 -7.25 -6.53
N LEU A 84 -8.49 -7.65 -7.61
CA LEU A 84 -9.53 -8.68 -7.58
C LEU A 84 -8.93 -10.08 -7.39
N HIS A 85 -7.77 -10.35 -7.99
CA HIS A 85 -6.99 -11.54 -7.69
C HIS A 85 -6.59 -11.62 -6.21
N PHE A 86 -6.15 -10.53 -5.59
CA PHE A 86 -5.85 -10.54 -4.15
C PHE A 86 -7.11 -10.72 -3.28
N ALA A 87 -8.25 -10.21 -3.73
CA ALA A 87 -9.53 -10.40 -3.06
C ALA A 87 -10.00 -11.87 -3.09
N LEU A 88 -9.89 -12.52 -4.26
CA LEU A 88 -10.19 -13.94 -4.45
C LEU A 88 -9.22 -14.83 -3.68
N PHE A 89 -7.92 -14.50 -3.64
CA PHE A 89 -6.96 -15.18 -2.79
C PHE A 89 -7.43 -15.21 -1.33
N LYS A 90 -7.78 -14.06 -0.75
CA LYS A 90 -8.26 -13.99 0.64
C LYS A 90 -9.49 -14.88 0.84
N ALA A 91 -10.47 -14.79 -0.06
CA ALA A 91 -11.71 -15.55 0.05
C ALA A 91 -11.45 -17.06 0.03
N LEU A 92 -10.67 -17.53 -0.93
CA LEU A 92 -10.39 -18.95 -1.14
C LEU A 92 -9.47 -19.52 -0.04
N ASP A 93 -8.54 -18.72 0.48
CA ASP A 93 -7.69 -19.09 1.62
C ASP A 93 -8.52 -19.32 2.89
N GLU A 94 -9.51 -18.44 3.17
CA GLU A 94 -10.43 -18.62 4.30
C GLU A 94 -11.39 -19.81 4.13
N LEU A 95 -11.62 -20.26 2.89
CA LEU A 95 -12.40 -21.47 2.56
C LEU A 95 -11.55 -22.74 2.46
N ASP A 96 -10.26 -22.67 2.83
CA ASP A 96 -9.28 -23.77 2.73
C ASP A 96 -9.07 -24.31 1.30
N GLN A 97 -9.40 -23.53 0.28
CA GLN A 97 -9.19 -23.85 -1.14
C GLN A 97 -7.79 -23.39 -1.59
N ARG A 98 -6.77 -23.97 -0.96
CA ARG A 98 -5.37 -23.47 -1.01
C ARG A 98 -4.79 -23.36 -2.41
N ASP A 99 -4.95 -24.37 -3.25
CA ASP A 99 -4.37 -24.35 -4.61
C ASP A 99 -4.95 -23.22 -5.46
N ALA A 100 -6.27 -23.05 -5.40
CA ALA A 100 -6.96 -21.95 -6.09
C ALA A 100 -6.56 -20.59 -5.51
N ALA A 101 -6.46 -20.48 -4.19
CA ALA A 101 -5.99 -19.26 -3.52
C ALA A 101 -4.59 -18.87 -4.02
N PHE A 102 -3.64 -19.80 -3.99
CA PHE A 102 -2.26 -19.55 -4.44
C PHE A 102 -2.15 -19.21 -5.93
N ALA A 103 -3.01 -19.79 -6.78
CA ALA A 103 -3.08 -19.41 -8.19
C ALA A 103 -3.47 -17.93 -8.34
N HIS A 104 -4.49 -17.47 -7.60
CA HIS A 104 -4.89 -16.06 -7.62
C HIS A 104 -3.81 -15.14 -7.02
N LEU A 105 -3.15 -15.52 -5.93
CA LEU A 105 -2.05 -14.75 -5.36
C LEU A 105 -0.90 -14.58 -6.36
N SER A 106 -0.52 -15.67 -7.03
CA SER A 106 0.55 -15.68 -8.02
C SER A 106 0.22 -14.77 -9.20
N GLU A 107 -1.01 -14.84 -9.71
CA GLU A 107 -1.45 -14.02 -10.82
C GLU A 107 -1.57 -12.53 -10.45
N GLY A 108 -2.13 -12.22 -9.26
CA GLY A 108 -2.17 -10.85 -8.75
C GLY A 108 -0.79 -10.22 -8.60
N ASN A 109 0.20 -10.99 -8.15
CA ASN A 109 1.59 -10.57 -8.08
C ASN A 109 2.20 -10.37 -9.47
N ARG A 110 1.94 -11.26 -10.42
CA ARG A 110 2.42 -11.16 -11.81
C ARG A 110 1.91 -9.89 -12.49
N LEU A 111 0.60 -9.62 -12.37
CA LEU A 111 -0.05 -8.43 -12.90
C LEU A 111 0.47 -7.16 -12.24
N SER A 112 0.56 -7.14 -10.90
CA SER A 112 1.09 -5.99 -10.16
C SER A 112 2.54 -5.66 -10.56
N LYS A 113 3.37 -6.70 -10.76
CA LYS A 113 4.75 -6.55 -11.24
C LYS A 113 4.81 -6.00 -12.67
N ALA A 114 3.90 -6.44 -13.55
CA ALA A 114 3.81 -5.94 -14.93
C ALA A 114 3.38 -4.47 -14.99
N ALA A 115 2.52 -4.03 -14.06
CA ALA A 115 2.06 -2.65 -13.94
C ALA A 115 3.15 -1.67 -13.46
N GLN A 116 4.11 -2.17 -12.68
CA GLN A 116 5.19 -1.39 -12.08
C GLN A 116 6.56 -1.98 -12.47
N PRO A 117 6.94 -1.91 -13.76
CA PRO A 117 8.23 -2.44 -14.21
C PRO A 117 9.36 -1.63 -13.56
N VAL A 118 10.15 -2.31 -12.72
CA VAL A 118 11.34 -1.72 -12.10
C VAL A 118 12.46 -1.68 -13.14
N ASP A 119 12.84 -0.47 -13.57
CA ASP A 119 14.05 -0.26 -14.37
C ASP A 119 15.26 -0.10 -13.44
N ILE A 120 15.96 -1.21 -13.21
CA ILE A 120 17.15 -1.26 -12.36
C ILE A 120 18.23 -0.28 -12.84
N ARG A 121 18.36 -0.05 -14.15
CA ARG A 121 19.36 0.88 -14.69
C ARG A 121 19.00 2.31 -14.34
N ARG A 122 17.73 2.68 -14.50
CA ARG A 122 17.24 4.00 -14.11
C ARG A 122 17.42 4.25 -12.61
N GLU A 123 17.10 3.27 -11.78
CA GLU A 123 17.30 3.36 -10.33
C GLU A 123 18.79 3.47 -9.96
N ALA A 124 19.66 2.71 -10.63
CA ALA A 124 21.12 2.82 -10.41
C ALA A 124 21.66 4.22 -10.75
N VAL A 125 21.18 4.83 -11.85
CA VAL A 125 21.57 6.21 -12.22
C VAL A 125 21.10 7.22 -11.17
N ARG A 126 19.84 7.11 -10.69
CA ARG A 126 19.32 7.98 -9.63
C ARG A 126 20.16 7.86 -8.36
N PHE A 127 20.51 6.63 -7.97
CA PHE A 127 21.32 6.37 -6.79
C PHE A 127 22.75 6.91 -6.93
N ALA A 128 23.38 6.75 -8.10
CA ALA A 128 24.69 7.31 -8.39
C ALA A 128 24.69 8.84 -8.30
N PHE A 129 23.67 9.50 -8.84
CA PHE A 129 23.51 10.94 -8.75
C PHE A 129 23.31 11.42 -7.29
N SER A 130 22.48 10.72 -6.51
CA SER A 130 22.32 11.02 -5.08
C SER A 130 23.64 10.91 -4.31
N LYS A 131 24.47 9.91 -4.61
CA LYS A 131 25.81 9.80 -4.01
C LYS A 131 26.72 10.97 -4.37
N GLN A 132 26.70 11.42 -5.62
CA GLN A 132 27.50 12.57 -6.06
C GLN A 132 27.07 13.87 -5.36
N LEU A 133 25.76 14.10 -5.19
CA LEU A 133 25.24 15.27 -4.46
C LEU A 133 25.71 15.33 -3.01
N CYS A 134 25.94 14.17 -2.39
CA CYS A 134 26.38 14.04 -1.00
C CYS A 134 27.87 13.70 -0.87
N ALA A 135 28.67 13.86 -1.93
CA ALA A 135 30.09 13.47 -1.93
C ALA A 135 31.02 14.47 -1.20
N GLY A 136 30.52 15.65 -0.84
CA GLY A 136 31.28 16.63 -0.07
C GLY A 136 31.48 16.19 1.39
N PRO A 137 32.44 16.80 2.10
CA PRO A 137 32.61 16.55 3.53
C PRO A 137 31.31 16.88 4.28
N LEU A 138 30.96 16.03 5.25
CA LEU A 138 29.87 16.35 6.17
C LEU A 138 30.24 17.61 6.95
N PRO A 139 29.31 18.56 7.15
CA PRO A 139 29.58 19.71 7.99
C PRO A 139 29.90 19.26 9.41
N GLU A 140 30.85 19.92 10.07
CA GLU A 140 31.06 19.73 11.50
C GLU A 140 29.79 20.13 12.24
N ILE A 141 29.23 19.18 12.99
CA ILE A 141 28.11 19.43 13.88
C ILE A 141 28.74 19.71 15.24
N ALA A 142 28.59 20.94 15.74
CA ALA A 142 29.06 21.29 17.08
C ALA A 142 28.41 20.35 18.11
N ALA A 143 29.24 19.71 18.95
CA ALA A 143 28.80 18.73 19.96
C ALA A 143 28.12 19.37 21.18
N GLU A 144 27.53 20.56 21.03
CA GLU A 144 26.89 21.29 22.11
C GLU A 144 25.40 20.98 22.15
N GLY A 145 24.98 20.15 23.11
CA GLY A 145 23.57 19.88 23.39
C GLY A 145 23.29 18.44 23.84
N PRO A 146 22.04 18.16 24.26
CA PRO A 146 21.61 16.79 24.59
C PRO A 146 21.75 15.86 23.36
N PRO A 147 21.84 14.53 23.58
CA PRO A 147 22.00 13.57 22.48
C PRO A 147 20.92 13.77 21.41
N GLY A 148 21.38 13.93 20.17
CA GLY A 148 20.52 14.13 19.01
C GLY A 148 19.73 12.87 18.63
N PRO A 149 18.79 13.00 17.67
CA PRO A 149 17.98 11.88 17.21
C PRO A 149 18.85 10.75 16.63
N VAL A 150 18.55 9.50 16.99
CA VAL A 150 19.16 8.30 16.40
C VAL A 150 18.33 7.86 15.20
N PHE A 151 18.94 7.83 14.02
CA PHE A 151 18.31 7.33 12.80
C PHE A 151 18.63 5.85 12.60
N ILE A 152 17.60 5.00 12.52
CA ILE A 152 17.72 3.59 12.17
C ILE A 152 17.37 3.45 10.69
N THR A 153 18.32 2.96 9.89
CA THR A 153 18.14 2.78 8.45
C THR A 153 18.27 1.31 8.06
N GLY A 154 17.50 0.88 7.06
CA GLY A 154 17.48 -0.51 6.61
C GLY A 154 16.44 -0.72 5.51
N LEU A 155 16.46 -1.89 4.89
CA LEU A 155 15.45 -2.28 3.90
C LEU A 155 14.08 -2.52 4.58
N PRO A 156 12.95 -2.38 3.87
CA PRO A 156 11.66 -2.79 4.40
C PRO A 156 11.71 -4.22 4.94
N ARG A 157 11.12 -4.44 6.12
CA ARG A 157 11.07 -5.76 6.81
C ARG A 157 12.42 -6.30 7.32
N SER A 158 13.47 -5.48 7.40
CA SER A 158 14.78 -5.87 7.97
C SER A 158 14.87 -5.81 9.50
N GLY A 159 13.76 -5.49 10.20
CA GLY A 159 13.73 -5.43 11.66
C GLY A 159 14.07 -4.05 12.26
N THR A 160 14.06 -2.97 11.48
CA THR A 160 14.30 -1.60 11.97
C THR A 160 13.36 -1.21 13.12
N THR A 161 12.08 -1.57 13.04
CA THR A 161 11.10 -1.36 14.12
C THR A 161 11.44 -2.16 15.39
N LEU A 162 12.02 -3.35 15.25
CA LEU A 162 12.46 -4.14 16.41
C LEU A 162 13.66 -3.48 17.08
N VAL A 163 14.65 -3.04 16.29
CA VAL A 163 15.82 -2.30 16.78
C VAL A 163 15.38 -1.01 17.49
N GLU A 164 14.43 -0.27 16.92
CA GLU A 164 13.86 0.93 17.56
C GLU A 164 13.29 0.61 18.93
N ARG A 165 12.48 -0.43 19.04
CA ARG A 165 11.89 -0.84 20.32
C ARG A 165 12.94 -1.24 21.35
N ILE A 166 14.02 -1.92 20.93
CA ILE A 166 15.12 -2.30 21.84
C ILE A 166 15.80 -1.03 22.37
N LEU A 167 16.10 -0.06 21.50
CA LEU A 167 16.74 1.19 21.90
C LEU A 167 15.83 2.08 22.75
N ALA A 168 14.52 2.06 22.50
CA ALA A 168 13.53 2.83 23.25
C ALA A 168 13.20 2.25 24.64
N GLN A 169 13.80 1.12 25.04
CA GLN A 169 13.64 0.56 26.39
C GLN A 169 14.52 1.25 27.44
N THR A 170 15.39 2.19 27.06
CA THR A 170 16.20 2.98 27.99
C THR A 170 15.39 4.13 28.59
N PRO A 171 15.68 4.58 29.84
CA PRO A 171 15.00 5.73 30.44
C PRO A 171 15.06 7.02 29.62
N GLU A 172 16.15 7.25 28.87
CA GLU A 172 16.29 8.41 27.98
C GLU A 172 15.80 8.17 26.54
N GLY A 173 15.32 6.97 26.22
CA GLY A 173 14.97 6.56 24.86
C GLY A 173 13.48 6.73 24.55
N HIS A 174 13.15 7.28 23.39
CA HIS A 174 11.77 7.37 22.91
C HIS A 174 11.68 6.93 21.45
N ALA A 175 10.74 6.03 21.16
CA ALA A 175 10.44 5.62 19.79
C ALA A 175 9.64 6.72 19.09
N CYS A 176 10.09 7.12 17.90
CA CYS A 176 9.49 8.22 17.14
C CYS A 176 8.81 7.72 15.85
N GLY A 177 8.98 6.45 15.49
CA GLY A 177 8.44 5.84 14.29
C GLY A 177 9.04 6.42 13.00
N GLU A 178 8.31 6.26 11.90
CA GLU A 178 8.74 6.72 10.57
C GLU A 178 8.44 8.21 10.37
N LEU A 179 9.26 9.08 10.97
CA LEU A 179 9.13 10.52 10.82
C LEU A 179 9.53 10.99 9.41
N PRO A 180 8.75 11.88 8.75
CA PRO A 180 9.06 12.40 7.41
C PRO A 180 10.15 13.48 7.41
N VAL A 181 10.89 13.65 8.51
CA VAL A 181 11.83 14.76 8.72
C VAL A 181 12.95 14.73 7.67
N ALA A 182 13.55 13.55 7.44
CA ALA A 182 14.61 13.39 6.45
C ALA A 182 14.11 13.72 5.04
N THR A 183 12.96 13.15 4.64
CA THR A 183 12.32 13.42 3.34
C THR A 183 12.03 14.91 3.15
N THR A 184 11.49 15.56 4.18
CA THR A 184 11.15 17.00 4.15
C THR A 184 12.39 17.88 4.03
N ALA A 185 13.46 17.55 4.77
CA ALA A 185 14.74 18.24 4.70
C ALA A 185 15.39 18.09 3.32
N CYS A 186 15.42 16.86 2.77
CA CYS A 186 15.96 16.57 1.44
C CYS A 186 15.15 17.27 0.33
N ALA A 187 13.83 17.41 0.45
CA ALA A 187 13.02 18.10 -0.54
C ALA A 187 13.39 19.59 -0.71
N ARG A 188 13.89 20.25 0.35
CA ARG A 188 14.43 21.62 0.26
C ARG A 188 15.77 21.67 -0.48
N LEU A 189 16.65 20.69 -0.24
CA LEU A 189 17.93 20.54 -0.93
C LEU A 189 17.73 20.25 -2.43
N LEU A 190 16.83 19.31 -2.77
CA LEU A 190 16.54 18.93 -4.15
C LEU A 190 16.01 20.10 -4.98
N ARG A 191 15.15 20.96 -4.39
CA ARG A 191 14.68 22.18 -5.06
C ARG A 191 15.81 23.16 -5.41
N ARG A 192 16.84 23.25 -4.57
CA ARG A 192 18.02 24.09 -4.85
C ARG A 192 18.91 23.52 -5.95
N VAL A 193 18.98 22.19 -6.05
CA VAL A 193 19.72 21.48 -7.11
C VAL A 193 18.98 21.60 -8.44
N GLN A 194 17.65 21.54 -8.46
CA GLN A 194 16.84 21.69 -9.67
C GLN A 194 16.77 23.13 -10.21
N ALA A 195 17.05 24.13 -9.38
CA ALA A 195 17.06 25.54 -9.78
C ALA A 195 18.43 26.02 -10.33
N ARG A 196 19.41 25.11 -10.44
CA ARG A 196 20.72 25.33 -11.07
C ARG A 196 20.76 24.61 -12.41
#